data_AF-A0A7X5LLR9-F1
#
_entry.id   AF-A0A7X5LLR9-F1
#
_cell.length_a   1.000
_cell.length_b   1.000
_cell.length_c   1.000
_cell.angle_alpha   90.00
_cell.angle_beta   90.00
_cell.angle_gamma   90.00
#
_symmetry.space_group_name_H-M   'P 1'
#
loop_
_entity.id
_entity.type
_entity.pdbx_description
1 polymer ?
#
loop_
_entity_poly.entity_id
_entity_poly.type
_entity_poly.pdbx_seq_one_letter_code
_entity_poly.pdbx_strand_id
1 'polypeptide(L)'
;MKQKLKNAVKRLMGRSELNYHIDAVSSDLVTGWAVNTTSPASPCSVELKVGDKVLARTTAATLREDLVAAGVGNGCHGFTLQLDMLPFSAEARDAHLYINGKRVTSEPIALKSSFTDVLGEFSVEVERRMDALLAIQNERMQREFDYIKKQLESGK
;
A
#
# COMPACT_ATOMS: atom_id res chain seq x y z
N MET A 1 46.58 -0.57 -7.23
CA MET A 1 46.22 0.18 -5.99
C MET A 1 44.70 0.41 -5.84
N LYS A 2 43.96 0.76 -6.91
CA LYS A 2 42.52 1.08 -6.87
C LYS A 2 41.59 -0.07 -6.41
N GLN A 3 41.94 -1.33 -6.68
CA GLN A 3 41.12 -2.50 -6.30
C GLN A 3 41.14 -2.81 -4.79
N LYS A 4 42.30 -2.61 -4.15
CA LYS A 4 42.44 -2.78 -2.68
C LYS A 4 41.64 -1.73 -1.93
N LEU A 5 41.58 -0.50 -2.46
CA LEU A 5 40.77 0.59 -1.91
C LEU A 5 39.27 0.33 -2.07
N LYS A 6 38.82 -0.16 -3.23
CA LYS A 6 37.41 -0.58 -3.44
C LYS A 6 36.98 -1.67 -2.46
N ASN A 7 37.84 -2.68 -2.24
CA ASN A 7 37.57 -3.75 -1.27
C ASN A 7 37.62 -3.26 0.17
N ALA A 8 38.51 -2.31 0.50
CA ALA A 8 38.57 -1.68 1.82
C ALA A 8 37.34 -0.81 2.10
N VAL A 9 36.89 0.01 1.13
CA VAL A 9 35.67 0.83 1.23
C VAL A 9 34.43 -0.06 1.36
N LYS A 10 34.37 -1.17 0.60
CA LYS A 10 33.28 -2.15 0.73
C LYS A 10 33.33 -2.93 2.05
N ARG A 11 34.46 -2.96 2.75
CA ARG A 11 34.60 -3.55 4.11
C ARG A 11 34.35 -2.51 5.21
N LEU A 12 34.63 -1.23 4.95
CA LEU A 12 34.38 -0.10 5.86
C LEU A 12 32.90 0.30 5.90
N MET A 13 32.19 0.20 4.76
CA MET A 13 30.76 0.52 4.65
C MET A 13 29.83 -0.65 5.04
N GLY A 14 30.21 -1.45 6.06
CA GLY A 14 29.39 -2.50 6.67
C GLY A 14 28.46 -3.21 5.68
N ARG A 15 28.95 -4.20 4.93
CA ARG A 15 28.07 -5.03 4.08
C ARG A 15 27.11 -5.83 4.96
N SER A 16 26.01 -5.24 5.37
CA SER A 16 24.77 -5.99 5.49
C SER A 16 24.28 -6.16 4.06
N GLU A 17 24.54 -7.32 3.46
CA GLU A 17 23.86 -7.75 2.24
C GLU A 17 22.44 -8.17 2.68
N LEU A 18 21.61 -7.16 2.97
CA LEU A 18 20.20 -7.33 3.28
C LEU A 18 19.48 -7.64 1.98
N ASN A 19 18.91 -8.84 1.90
CA ASN A 19 18.02 -9.23 0.82
C ASN A 19 16.60 -9.23 1.36
N TYR A 20 15.67 -8.70 0.58
CA TYR A 20 14.28 -8.62 0.98
C TYR A 20 13.37 -8.64 -0.24
N HIS A 21 12.11 -8.96 0.02
CA HIS A 21 11.03 -8.81 -0.95
C HIS A 21 9.75 -8.42 -0.21
N ILE A 22 8.91 -7.64 -0.88
CA ILE A 22 7.57 -7.31 -0.40
C ILE A 22 6.60 -8.07 -1.30
N ASP A 23 5.83 -8.98 -0.71
CA ASP A 23 4.87 -9.81 -1.44
C ASP A 23 3.57 -9.05 -1.69
N ALA A 24 3.06 -8.37 -0.66
CA ALA A 24 1.81 -7.63 -0.73
C ALA A 24 1.83 -6.37 0.15
N VAL A 25 1.11 -5.36 -0.32
CA VAL A 25 0.81 -4.12 0.40
C VAL A 25 -0.69 -3.90 0.32
N SER A 26 -1.34 -3.78 1.47
CA SER A 26 -2.74 -3.39 1.59
C SER A 26 -2.91 -2.33 2.67
N SER A 27 -4.16 -1.90 2.88
CA SER A 27 -4.54 -1.02 3.98
C SER A 27 -4.35 -1.66 5.36
N ASP A 28 -4.45 -2.99 5.45
CA ASP A 28 -4.44 -3.73 6.70
C ASP A 28 -3.08 -4.38 7.01
N LEU A 29 -2.26 -4.65 6.00
CA LEU A 29 -0.99 -5.34 6.19
C LEU A 29 0.06 -5.04 5.11
N VAL A 30 1.32 -5.30 5.47
CA VAL A 30 2.43 -5.44 4.53
C VAL A 30 3.14 -6.76 4.82
N THR A 31 3.28 -7.60 3.82
CA THR A 31 3.93 -8.92 3.94
C THR A 31 5.14 -9.03 3.04
N GLY A 32 6.05 -9.93 3.41
CA GLY A 32 7.26 -10.15 2.65
C GLY A 32 8.23 -11.08 3.35
N TRP A 33 9.49 -10.99 2.94
CA TRP A 33 10.59 -11.64 3.62
C TRP A 33 11.83 -10.74 3.67
N ALA A 34 12.67 -10.96 4.66
CA ALA A 34 13.90 -10.21 4.88
C ALA A 34 14.96 -11.09 5.54
N VAL A 35 16.14 -11.16 4.93
CA VAL A 35 17.30 -11.90 5.45
C VAL A 35 18.53 -11.03 5.42
N ASN A 36 19.34 -11.12 6.48
CA ASN A 36 20.69 -10.61 6.48
C ASN A 36 21.64 -11.75 6.08
N THR A 37 22.20 -11.75 4.88
CA THR A 37 23.04 -12.85 4.41
C THR A 37 24.36 -12.99 5.18
N THR A 38 24.77 -11.95 5.93
CA THR A 38 25.93 -12.04 6.83
C THR A 38 25.58 -12.63 8.19
N SER A 39 24.30 -12.77 8.51
CA SER A 39 23.81 -13.40 9.74
C SER A 39 22.47 -14.09 9.49
N PRO A 40 22.42 -15.13 8.63
CA PRO A 40 21.18 -15.72 8.15
C PRO A 40 20.43 -16.55 9.22
N ALA A 41 21.06 -16.83 10.35
CA ALA A 41 20.42 -17.45 11.51
C ALA A 41 19.69 -16.43 12.41
N SER A 42 19.98 -15.13 12.26
CA SER A 42 19.38 -14.07 13.06
C SER A 42 18.20 -13.46 12.29
N PRO A 43 17.00 -13.42 12.89
CA PRO A 43 15.85 -12.83 12.23
C PRO A 43 16.03 -11.31 12.12
N CYS A 44 15.50 -10.72 11.05
CA CYS A 44 15.60 -9.27 10.84
C CYS A 44 14.46 -8.53 11.56
N SER A 45 14.76 -7.39 12.18
CA SER A 45 13.72 -6.45 12.62
C SER A 45 13.23 -5.65 11.42
N VAL A 46 11.93 -5.63 11.19
CA VAL A 46 11.28 -4.94 10.08
C VAL A 46 10.39 -3.85 10.63
N GLU A 47 10.55 -2.62 10.12
CA GLU A 47 9.78 -1.47 10.54
C GLU A 47 9.22 -0.75 9.32
N LEU A 48 8.00 -0.24 9.43
CA LEU A 48 7.40 0.65 8.45
C LEU A 48 7.31 2.04 9.06
N LYS A 49 7.88 3.05 8.40
CA LYS A 49 7.96 4.42 8.94
C LYS A 49 7.44 5.47 7.97
N VAL A 50 6.83 6.53 8.51
CA VAL A 50 6.56 7.78 7.81
C VAL A 50 7.43 8.86 8.42
N GLY A 51 8.41 9.35 7.65
CA GLY A 51 9.52 10.12 8.21
C GLY A 51 10.22 9.32 9.32
N ASP A 52 10.27 9.88 10.53
CA ASP A 52 10.87 9.24 11.71
C ASP A 52 9.87 8.44 12.56
N LYS A 53 8.57 8.52 12.25
CA LYS A 53 7.52 7.84 13.03
C LYS A 53 7.38 6.39 12.59
N VAL A 54 7.56 5.46 13.52
CA VAL A 54 7.26 4.04 13.31
C VAL A 54 5.75 3.82 13.30
N LEU A 55 5.22 3.34 12.18
CA LEU A 55 3.82 2.95 12.03
C LEU A 55 3.58 1.53 12.54
N ALA A 56 4.44 0.59 12.12
CA ALA A 56 4.38 -0.81 12.51
C ALA A 56 5.79 -1.40 12.60
N ARG A 57 5.93 -2.43 13.43
CA ARG A 57 7.18 -3.17 13.60
C ARG A 57 6.87 -4.66 13.78
N THR A 58 7.70 -5.50 13.19
CA THR A 58 7.65 -6.95 13.36
C THR A 58 9.06 -7.55 13.24
N THR A 59 9.15 -8.86 13.42
CA THR A 59 10.37 -9.64 13.22
C THR A 59 10.15 -10.63 12.07
N ALA A 60 11.08 -10.66 11.13
CA ALA A 60 11.11 -11.60 10.03
C ALA A 60 11.58 -12.98 10.53
N ALA A 61 10.67 -13.76 11.12
CA ALA A 61 10.95 -15.06 11.73
C ALA A 61 9.96 -16.17 11.31
N THR A 62 8.99 -15.85 10.45
CA THR A 62 8.00 -16.84 9.98
C THR A 62 8.65 -17.79 8.97
N LEU A 63 8.45 -19.10 9.19
CA LEU A 63 8.92 -20.13 8.27
C LEU A 63 8.20 -20.04 6.92
N ARG A 64 8.97 -20.14 5.85
CA ARG A 64 8.50 -20.13 4.46
C ARG A 64 9.15 -21.24 3.67
N GLU A 65 8.34 -22.16 3.15
CA GLU A 65 8.82 -23.35 2.42
C GLU A 65 9.54 -22.98 1.11
N ASP A 66 9.09 -21.93 0.42
CA ASP A 66 9.73 -21.41 -0.77
C ASP A 66 11.14 -20.87 -0.48
N LEU A 67 11.33 -20.23 0.67
CA LEU A 67 12.65 -19.77 1.13
C LEU A 67 13.57 -20.93 1.52
N VAL A 68 13.02 -21.99 2.13
CA VAL A 68 13.78 -23.23 2.39
C VAL A 68 14.25 -23.84 1.08
N ALA A 69 13.34 -24.02 0.11
CA ALA A 69 13.64 -24.60 -1.20
C ALA A 69 14.67 -23.78 -1.99
N ALA A 70 14.64 -22.45 -1.86
CA ALA A 70 15.60 -21.54 -2.47
C ALA A 70 16.96 -21.44 -1.73
N GLY A 71 17.12 -22.12 -0.58
CA GLY A 71 18.35 -22.09 0.21
C GLY A 71 18.60 -20.75 0.92
N VAL A 72 17.53 -19.99 1.22
CA VAL A 72 17.62 -18.69 1.89
C VAL A 72 17.70 -18.90 3.40
N GLY A 73 18.93 -18.94 3.93
CA GLY A 73 19.20 -19.11 5.35
C GLY A 73 18.58 -20.41 5.90
N ASN A 74 17.78 -20.29 6.95
CA ASN A 74 17.00 -21.39 7.54
C ASN A 74 15.51 -21.38 7.12
N GLY A 75 15.12 -20.53 6.15
CA GLY A 75 13.73 -20.36 5.72
C GLY A 75 12.82 -19.56 6.66
N CYS A 76 13.26 -19.25 7.87
CA CYS A 76 12.50 -18.46 8.85
C CYS A 76 12.73 -16.95 8.67
N HIS A 77 12.35 -16.43 7.50
CA HIS A 77 12.61 -15.04 7.11
C HIS A 77 11.35 -14.29 6.66
N GLY A 78 10.17 -14.89 6.79
CA GLY A 78 8.89 -14.24 6.46
C GLY A 78 8.49 -13.22 7.53
N PHE A 79 7.85 -12.13 7.10
CA PHE A 79 7.27 -11.13 7.98
C PHE A 79 5.85 -10.72 7.57
N THR A 80 5.08 -10.30 8.57
CA THR A 80 3.78 -9.64 8.41
C THR A 80 3.74 -8.43 9.33
N LEU A 81 3.58 -7.24 8.76
CA LEU A 81 3.30 -6.00 9.48
C LEU A 81 1.78 -5.80 9.49
N GLN A 82 1.19 -5.74 10.69
CA GLN A 82 -0.23 -5.38 10.85
C GLN A 82 -0.38 -3.86 10.91
N LEU A 83 -1.32 -3.33 10.14
CA LEU A 83 -1.64 -1.91 10.00
C LEU A 83 -3.07 -1.56 10.46
N ASP A 84 -3.84 -2.58 10.86
CA ASP A 84 -5.23 -2.49 11.32
C ASP A 84 -5.46 -1.50 12.47
N MET A 85 -4.46 -1.32 13.34
CA MET A 85 -4.52 -0.39 14.48
C MET A 85 -4.05 1.04 14.15
N LEU A 86 -3.72 1.34 12.89
CA LEU A 86 -3.33 2.70 12.51
C LEU A 86 -4.52 3.66 12.58
N PRO A 87 -4.34 4.90 13.07
CA PRO A 87 -5.42 5.87 13.08
C PRO A 87 -5.86 6.16 11.65
N PHE A 88 -7.16 6.42 11.50
CA PHE A 88 -7.72 6.83 10.22
C PHE A 88 -6.96 8.03 9.62
N SER A 89 -6.82 8.05 8.30
CA SER A 89 -6.33 9.18 7.52
C SER A 89 -7.13 9.27 6.24
N ALA A 90 -7.54 10.48 5.87
CA ALA A 90 -8.14 10.75 4.57
C ALA A 90 -7.10 10.71 3.44
N GLU A 91 -5.86 11.07 3.76
CA GLU A 91 -4.74 11.09 2.82
C GLU A 91 -3.92 9.79 2.91
N ALA A 92 -3.37 9.37 1.77
CA ALA A 92 -2.42 8.27 1.72
C ALA A 92 -1.15 8.63 2.50
N ARG A 93 -0.55 7.62 3.15
CA ARG A 93 0.71 7.79 3.87
C ARG A 93 1.86 7.23 3.05
N ASP A 94 2.83 8.08 2.74
CA ASP A 94 4.07 7.65 2.10
C ASP A 94 5.02 7.07 3.15
N ALA A 95 5.08 5.73 3.19
CA ALA A 95 5.89 5.00 4.16
C ALA A 95 7.12 4.36 3.51
N HIS A 96 8.19 4.17 4.29
CA HIS A 96 9.37 3.43 3.87
C HIS A 96 9.60 2.22 4.77
N LEU A 97 10.09 1.13 4.18
CA LEU A 97 10.49 -0.06 4.91
C LEU A 97 11.92 0.11 5.42
N TYR A 98 12.13 -0.22 6.69
CA TYR A 98 13.42 -0.29 7.34
C TYR A 98 13.67 -1.71 7.82
N ILE A 99 14.86 -2.23 7.55
CA ILE A 99 15.28 -3.56 8.01
C ILE A 99 16.56 -3.38 8.83
N ASN A 100 16.53 -3.85 10.08
CA ASN A 100 17.61 -3.65 11.05
C ASN A 100 18.04 -2.17 11.15
N GLY A 101 17.06 -1.26 11.13
CA GLY A 101 17.28 0.19 11.21
C GLY A 101 17.74 0.87 9.91
N LYS A 102 17.99 0.12 8.83
CA LYS A 102 18.37 0.67 7.52
C LYS A 102 17.17 0.76 6.58
N ARG A 103 16.92 1.92 5.99
CA ARG A 103 15.91 2.07 4.92
C ARG A 103 16.29 1.19 3.72
N VAL A 104 15.33 0.39 3.25
CA VAL A 104 15.57 -0.52 2.12
C VAL A 104 14.79 -0.17 0.85
N THR A 105 13.66 0.54 0.97
CA THR A 105 12.89 0.99 -0.21
C THR A 105 13.42 2.31 -0.75
N SER A 106 13.61 2.39 -2.07
CA SER A 106 13.97 3.64 -2.76
C SER A 106 12.74 4.54 -2.92
N GLU A 107 11.64 3.98 -3.40
CA GLU A 107 10.35 4.66 -3.54
C GLU A 107 9.48 4.49 -2.28
N PRO A 108 8.58 5.44 -2.00
CA PRO A 108 7.62 5.30 -0.91
C PRO A 108 6.58 4.23 -1.23
N ILE A 109 6.16 3.52 -0.18
CA ILE A 109 5.01 2.63 -0.17
C ILE A 109 3.79 3.48 0.20
N ALA A 110 2.90 3.71 -0.75
CA ALA A 110 1.66 4.45 -0.51
C ALA A 110 0.68 3.56 0.26
N LEU A 111 0.46 3.87 1.54
CA LEU A 111 -0.54 3.20 2.38
C LEU A 111 -1.86 3.95 2.25
N LYS A 112 -2.83 3.32 1.59
CA LYS A 112 -4.19 3.82 1.49
C LYS A 112 -5.01 3.41 2.72
N SER A 113 -6.02 4.20 3.03
CA SER A 113 -6.99 3.86 4.05
C SER A 113 -7.92 2.76 3.53
N SER A 114 -8.22 1.75 4.36
CA SER A 114 -9.24 0.74 4.05
C SER A 114 -10.58 1.41 3.71
N PHE A 115 -10.89 2.53 4.36
CA PHE A 115 -12.12 3.28 4.09
C PHE A 115 -12.11 4.07 2.78
N THR A 116 -10.95 4.44 2.21
CA THR A 116 -10.94 5.07 0.87
C THR A 116 -11.31 4.09 -0.23
N ASP A 117 -10.97 2.81 -0.08
CA ASP A 117 -11.41 1.78 -1.01
C ASP A 117 -12.93 1.55 -0.88
N VAL A 118 -13.43 1.51 0.36
CA VAL A 118 -14.88 1.41 0.65
C VAL A 118 -15.66 2.64 0.17
N LEU A 119 -15.17 3.86 0.41
CA LEU A 119 -15.82 5.09 -0.06
C LEU A 119 -15.77 5.22 -1.58
N GLY A 120 -14.74 4.73 -2.25
CA GLY A 120 -14.69 4.69 -3.71
C GLY A 120 -15.88 3.91 -4.27
N GLU A 121 -16.14 2.72 -3.73
CA GLU A 121 -17.30 1.91 -4.11
C GLU A 121 -18.63 2.62 -3.80
N PHE A 122 -18.75 3.25 -2.62
CA PHE A 122 -19.96 4.00 -2.29
C PHE A 122 -20.14 5.26 -3.16
N SER A 123 -19.07 5.96 -3.50
CA SER A 123 -19.11 7.19 -4.30
C SER A 123 -19.64 6.90 -5.70
N VAL A 124 -19.19 5.81 -6.33
CA VAL A 124 -19.69 5.38 -7.64
C VAL A 124 -21.19 5.08 -7.59
N GLU A 125 -21.68 4.42 -6.54
CA GLU A 125 -23.11 4.13 -6.41
C GLU A 125 -23.95 5.38 -6.10
N VAL A 126 -23.42 6.32 -5.32
CA VAL A 126 -24.09 7.61 -5.05
C VAL A 126 -24.20 8.43 -6.34
N GLU A 127 -23.13 8.52 -7.12
CA GLU A 127 -23.10 9.22 -8.40
C GLU A 127 -24.08 8.61 -9.39
N ARG A 128 -24.09 7.26 -9.51
CA ARG A 128 -25.05 6.53 -10.34
C ARG A 128 -26.51 6.80 -9.95
N ARG A 129 -26.80 6.91 -8.66
CA ARG A 129 -28.16 7.23 -8.18
C ARG A 129 -28.54 8.69 -8.46
N MET A 130 -27.60 9.62 -8.32
CA MET A 130 -27.85 11.03 -8.65
C MET A 130 -28.14 11.21 -10.14
N ASP A 131 -27.37 10.56 -11.02
CA ASP A 131 -27.60 10.60 -12.47
C ASP A 131 -28.97 10.03 -12.84
N ALA A 132 -29.37 8.91 -12.24
CA ALA A 132 -30.68 8.31 -12.46
C ALA A 132 -31.83 9.26 -12.04
N LEU A 133 -31.68 9.93 -10.90
CA LEU A 133 -32.66 10.91 -10.44
C LEU A 133 -32.74 12.13 -11.35
N LEU A 134 -31.59 12.64 -11.82
CA LEU A 134 -31.53 13.76 -12.75
C LEU A 134 -32.20 13.41 -14.09
N ALA A 135 -31.99 12.20 -14.61
CA ALA A 135 -32.64 11.73 -15.83
C ALA A 135 -34.17 11.69 -15.69
N ILE A 136 -34.68 11.16 -14.57
CA ILE A 136 -36.12 11.11 -14.28
C ILE A 136 -36.71 12.52 -14.20
N GLN A 137 -36.03 13.45 -13.51
CA GLN A 137 -36.49 14.84 -13.38
C GLN A 137 -36.50 15.54 -14.74
N ASN A 138 -35.47 15.35 -15.56
CA ASN A 138 -35.40 15.95 -16.90
C ASN A 138 -36.51 15.42 -17.81
N GLU A 139 -36.75 14.10 -17.86
CA GLU A 139 -37.85 13.54 -18.64
C GLU A 139 -39.21 14.10 -18.20
N ARG A 140 -39.42 14.23 -16.89
CA ARG A 140 -40.65 14.80 -16.35
C ARG A 140 -40.82 16.26 -16.77
N MET A 141 -39.75 17.06 -16.65
CA MET A 141 -39.75 18.46 -17.04
C MET A 141 -40.02 18.63 -18.54
N GLN A 142 -39.41 17.78 -19.38
CA GLN A 142 -39.66 17.76 -20.82
C GLN A 142 -41.13 17.51 -21.14
N ARG A 143 -41.73 16.49 -20.50
CA ARG A 143 -43.15 16.14 -20.69
C ARG A 143 -44.08 17.28 -20.25
N GLU A 144 -43.79 17.93 -19.12
CA GLU A 144 -44.56 19.08 -18.65
C GLU A 144 -44.42 20.27 -19.63
N PHE A 145 -43.23 20.54 -20.13
CA PHE A 145 -42.99 21.59 -21.12
C PHE A 145 -43.74 21.32 -22.43
N ASP A 146 -43.66 20.10 -22.97
CA ASP A 146 -44.36 19.70 -24.19
C ASP A 146 -45.88 19.78 -24.03
N TYR A 147 -46.40 19.42 -22.85
CA TYR A 147 -47.82 19.55 -22.52
C TYR A 147 -48.28 21.02 -22.54
N ILE A 148 -47.54 21.91 -21.88
CA ILE A 148 -47.83 23.35 -21.83
C ILE A 148 -47.76 23.95 -23.23
N LYS A 149 -46.75 23.59 -24.02
CA LYS A 149 -46.59 24.06 -25.40
C LYS A 149 -47.79 23.67 -26.26
N LYS A 150 -48.23 22.41 -26.17
CA LYS A 150 -49.39 21.91 -26.92
C LYS A 150 -50.69 22.64 -26.54
N GLN A 151 -50.90 22.93 -25.25
CA GLN A 151 -52.05 23.72 -24.77
C GLN A 151 -52.08 25.12 -25.39
N LEU A 152 -50.94 25.82 -25.38
CA LEU A 152 -50.80 27.16 -25.96
C LEU A 152 -51.04 27.18 -27.47
N GLU A 153 -50.61 26.14 -28.19
CA GLU A 153 -50.83 26.00 -29.63
C GLU A 153 -52.29 25.65 -29.99
N SER A 154 -52.99 24.91 -29.13
CA SER A 154 -54.41 24.53 -29.34
C SER A 154 -55.44 25.59 -28.94
N GLY A 155 -55.01 26.64 -28.24
CA GLY A 155 -55.86 27.73 -27.74
C GLY A 155 -55.97 28.95 -28.66
N LYS A 156 -55.47 28.86 -29.90
CA LYS A 156 -55.70 29.84 -30.98
C LYS A 156 -56.72 29.30 -31.97
#